data_AF-Q755G7-F1
#
_entry.id   AF-Q755G7-F1
#
_cell.length_a   1.000
_cell.length_b   1.000
_cell.length_c   1.000
_cell.angle_alpha   90.00
_cell.angle_beta   90.00
_cell.angle_gamma   90.00
#
_symmetry.space_group_name_H-M   'P 1'
#
loop_
_entity.id
_entity.type
_entity.pdbx_description
1 polymer ?
#
loop_
_entity_poly.entity_id
_entity_poly.type
_entity_poly.pdbx_seq_one_letter_code
_entity_poly.pdbx_strand_id
1 'polypeptide(L)'
;MKSFQNCTESEVSGYNDCPNFLFAAREHTAGSSHRRGLKARARGRARRPDMPSDALQQMEPGELEEIRAEAMRKIEWLFETESRLAEVEFNFYRNKVRQNLGRALADERTLLMMAAVLRQLPADLETAKDVLTTWLVSDVSVAAWCTALRKILENAVL
;
A
#
# COMPACT_ATOMS: atom_id res chain seq x y z
N MET A 1 37.04 -33.29 -5.73
CA MET A 1 35.77 -32.69 -6.18
C MET A 1 34.66 -33.27 -5.33
N LYS A 2 34.01 -32.47 -4.47
CA LYS A 2 32.82 -32.91 -3.72
C LYS A 2 31.60 -32.57 -4.58
N SER A 3 30.84 -33.59 -4.96
CA SER A 3 29.55 -33.42 -5.65
C SER A 3 28.51 -32.93 -4.65
N PHE A 4 27.75 -31.90 -5.03
CA PHE A 4 26.63 -31.33 -4.25
C PHE A 4 25.29 -31.97 -4.64
N GLN A 5 25.30 -33.08 -5.38
CA GLN A 5 24.08 -33.66 -5.96
C GLN A 5 23.19 -34.40 -4.96
N ASN A 6 23.60 -34.56 -3.70
CA ASN A 6 22.86 -35.29 -2.67
C ASN A 6 22.78 -34.53 -1.33
N CYS A 7 22.61 -33.20 -1.34
CA CYS A 7 22.32 -32.46 -0.12
C CYS A 7 20.82 -32.47 0.14
N THR A 8 20.41 -32.88 1.33
CA THR A 8 19.02 -32.75 1.79
C THR A 8 18.76 -31.32 2.27
N GLU A 9 17.50 -30.86 2.22
CA GLU A 9 17.13 -29.48 2.54
C GLU A 9 17.60 -29.03 3.94
N SER A 10 17.64 -29.97 4.89
CA SER A 10 18.13 -29.77 6.26
C SER A 10 19.63 -29.53 6.39
N GLU A 11 20.42 -29.80 5.36
CA GLU A 11 21.89 -29.70 5.39
C GLU A 11 22.40 -28.36 4.84
N VAL A 12 21.51 -27.52 4.29
CA VAL A 12 21.85 -26.19 3.80
C VAL A 12 21.48 -25.15 4.86
N SER A 13 22.52 -24.64 5.55
CA SER A 13 22.40 -23.54 6.51
C SER A 13 21.72 -22.32 5.85
N GLY A 14 20.53 -21.96 6.33
CA GLY A 14 19.75 -20.82 5.83
C GLY A 14 18.74 -21.14 4.72
N TYR A 15 18.60 -22.39 4.29
CA TYR A 15 17.59 -22.77 3.28
C TYR A 15 16.15 -22.62 3.78
N ASN A 16 15.96 -22.67 5.11
CA ASN A 16 14.69 -22.43 5.79
C ASN A 16 14.62 -21.07 6.52
N ASP A 17 15.54 -20.13 6.24
CA ASP A 17 15.44 -18.75 6.73
C ASP A 17 14.54 -17.89 5.84
N CYS A 18 13.43 -18.48 5.35
CA CYS A 18 12.38 -17.74 4.70
C CYS A 18 11.64 -16.93 5.78
N PRO A 19 11.60 -15.61 5.66
CA PRO A 19 10.95 -14.82 6.68
C PRO A 19 9.44 -15.09 6.72
N ASN A 20 8.95 -15.33 7.93
CA ASN A 20 7.61 -15.81 8.25
C ASN A 20 6.45 -14.83 7.90
N PHE A 21 6.71 -13.76 7.16
CA PHE A 21 5.69 -12.77 6.80
C PHE A 21 4.90 -13.10 5.53
N LEU A 22 5.34 -14.07 4.72
CA LEU A 22 4.64 -14.45 3.48
C LEU A 22 3.55 -15.53 3.66
N PHE A 23 3.57 -16.31 4.74
CA PHE A 23 2.65 -17.45 4.92
C PHE A 23 2.16 -17.62 6.37
N ALA A 24 1.68 -16.55 7.00
CA ALA A 24 0.84 -16.68 8.20
C ALA A 24 -0.57 -17.19 7.81
N ALA A 25 -0.64 -18.38 7.21
CA ALA A 25 -1.89 -19.10 7.03
C ALA A 25 -2.25 -19.73 8.38
N ARG A 26 -3.45 -19.39 8.88
CA ARG A 26 -4.13 -19.92 10.07
C ARG A 26 -3.66 -21.33 10.49
N GLU A 27 -3.10 -21.44 11.69
CA GLU A 27 -2.80 -22.73 12.31
C GLU A 27 -4.11 -23.48 12.63
N HIS A 28 -4.27 -24.66 12.02
CA HIS A 28 -5.20 -25.67 12.50
C HIS A 28 -4.68 -26.27 13.82
N THR A 29 -5.57 -26.35 14.81
CA THR A 29 -5.34 -26.94 16.13
C THR A 29 -4.84 -28.39 16.05
N ALA A 30 -3.64 -28.66 16.56
CA ALA A 30 -3.26 -29.96 17.13
C ALA A 30 -2.01 -29.86 18.00
N GLY A 31 -2.07 -30.41 19.23
CA GLY A 31 -0.87 -30.92 19.92
C GLY A 31 -0.32 -30.08 21.09
N SER A 32 -0.72 -30.46 22.30
CA SER A 32 -0.07 -30.11 23.57
C SER A 32 1.43 -30.45 23.58
N SER A 33 2.29 -29.49 23.95
CA SER A 33 3.45 -29.78 24.80
C SER A 33 4.01 -28.53 25.49
N HIS A 34 4.33 -28.74 26.76
CA HIS A 34 4.76 -27.83 27.80
C HIS A 34 6.21 -27.33 27.57
N ARG A 35 6.49 -26.02 27.66
CA ARG A 35 7.78 -25.51 28.21
C ARG A 35 7.74 -24.03 28.59
N ARG A 36 8.39 -23.76 29.72
CA ARG A 36 8.39 -22.53 30.52
C ARG A 36 9.20 -21.39 29.88
N GLY A 37 8.63 -20.20 29.95
CA GLY A 37 9.28 -18.98 30.45
C GLY A 37 10.40 -18.35 29.60
N LEU A 38 10.12 -17.18 29.02
CA LEU A 38 11.12 -16.12 28.91
C LEU A 38 10.44 -14.74 28.92
N LYS A 39 10.86 -13.90 29.86
CA LYS A 39 10.54 -12.46 29.93
C LYS A 39 11.02 -11.78 28.64
N ALA A 40 10.14 -11.11 27.92
CA ALA A 40 10.52 -10.15 26.89
C ALA A 40 9.70 -8.87 27.03
N ARG A 41 10.45 -7.78 27.23
CA ARG A 41 9.98 -6.39 27.32
C ARG A 41 8.98 -6.05 26.21
N ALA A 42 7.81 -5.56 26.58
CA ALA A 42 6.92 -4.86 25.68
C ALA A 42 7.56 -3.52 25.29
N ARG A 43 8.36 -3.53 24.20
CA ARG A 43 8.68 -2.31 23.46
C ARG A 43 7.56 -2.07 22.46
N GLY A 44 7.07 -0.82 22.44
CA GLY A 44 5.89 -0.39 21.72
C GLY A 44 5.82 -0.92 20.29
N ARG A 45 4.71 -1.58 19.97
CA ARG A 45 4.28 -1.76 18.59
C ARG A 45 3.96 -0.37 18.05
N ALA A 46 4.85 0.17 17.22
CA ALA A 46 4.40 1.03 16.13
C ALA A 46 3.40 0.17 15.35
N ARG A 47 2.11 0.54 15.43
CA ARG A 47 1.08 -0.02 14.57
C ARG A 47 1.51 0.30 13.14
N ARG A 48 2.06 -0.70 12.44
CA ARG A 48 2.03 -0.66 10.98
C ARG A 48 0.54 -0.58 10.61
N PRO A 49 0.13 0.28 9.68
CA PRO A 49 -1.22 0.17 9.14
C PRO A 49 -1.34 -1.26 8.60
N ASP A 50 -2.18 -2.06 9.23
CA ASP A 50 -2.50 -3.39 8.75
C ASP A 50 -3.04 -3.21 7.33
N MET A 51 -2.30 -3.71 6.34
CA MET A 51 -2.81 -3.85 4.99
C MET A 51 -4.06 -4.74 5.10
N PRO A 52 -5.23 -4.31 4.60
CA PRO A 52 -6.48 -5.02 4.76
C PRO A 52 -6.46 -6.26 3.86
N SER A 53 -5.82 -7.33 4.30
CA SER A 53 -5.69 -8.54 3.48
C SER A 53 -6.86 -9.51 3.68
N ASP A 54 -7.56 -9.43 4.82
CA ASP A 54 -8.69 -10.34 5.14
C ASP A 54 -10.07 -9.65 5.15
N ALA A 55 -10.13 -8.32 5.00
CA ALA A 55 -11.39 -7.57 4.94
C ALA A 55 -11.97 -7.43 3.51
N LEU A 56 -11.30 -8.00 2.49
CA LEU A 56 -11.72 -7.95 1.09
C LEU A 56 -12.80 -8.99 0.73
N GLN A 57 -13.60 -9.42 1.72
CA GLN A 57 -14.78 -10.25 1.46
C GLN A 57 -15.96 -9.34 1.08
N GLN A 58 -16.14 -9.21 -0.25
CA GLN A 58 -17.36 -8.80 -0.96
C GLN A 58 -17.90 -7.42 -0.56
N MET A 59 -17.20 -6.37 -0.98
CA MET A 59 -17.84 -5.07 -1.16
C MET A 59 -18.92 -5.18 -2.23
N GLU A 60 -20.10 -4.65 -1.96
CA GLU A 60 -21.17 -4.63 -2.96
C GLU A 60 -20.77 -3.70 -4.11
N PRO A 61 -21.11 -4.01 -5.38
CA PRO A 61 -20.75 -3.17 -6.52
C PRO A 61 -21.16 -1.71 -6.37
N GLY A 62 -22.26 -1.44 -5.66
CA GLY A 62 -22.71 -0.08 -5.36
C GLY A 62 -21.76 0.70 -4.44
N GLU A 63 -21.22 0.05 -3.41
CA GLU A 63 -20.27 0.68 -2.50
C GLU A 63 -18.96 1.04 -3.21
N LEU A 64 -18.51 0.16 -4.12
CA LEU A 64 -17.30 0.41 -4.89
C LEU A 64 -17.46 1.62 -5.84
N GLU A 65 -18.61 1.75 -6.48
CA GLU A 65 -18.92 2.90 -7.33
C GLU A 65 -19.04 4.21 -6.54
N GLU A 66 -19.57 4.17 -5.31
CA GLU A 66 -19.55 5.33 -4.41
C GLU A 66 -18.13 5.74 -4.04
N ILE A 67 -17.26 4.79 -3.69
CA ILE A 67 -15.84 5.06 -3.41
C ILE A 67 -15.15 5.64 -4.64
N ARG A 68 -15.43 5.11 -5.84
CA ARG A 68 -14.92 5.63 -7.12
C ARG A 68 -15.33 7.08 -7.33
N ALA A 69 -16.61 7.38 -7.14
CA ALA A 69 -17.14 8.73 -7.29
C ALA A 69 -16.53 9.70 -6.25
N GLU A 70 -16.36 9.27 -5.00
CA GLU A 70 -15.68 10.06 -3.98
C GLU A 70 -14.21 10.32 -4.34
N ALA A 71 -13.49 9.28 -4.77
CA ALA A 71 -12.09 9.39 -5.16
C ALA A 71 -11.90 10.37 -6.31
N MET A 72 -12.73 10.27 -7.36
CA MET A 72 -12.73 11.23 -8.47
C MET A 72 -12.97 12.66 -8.00
N ARG A 73 -13.98 12.87 -7.16
CA ARG A 73 -14.32 14.20 -6.64
C ARG A 73 -13.17 14.81 -5.83
N LYS A 74 -12.54 14.03 -4.95
CA LYS A 74 -11.39 14.50 -4.15
C LYS A 74 -10.16 14.78 -4.98
N ILE A 75 -9.92 14.02 -6.04
CA ILE A 75 -8.80 14.29 -6.95
C ILE A 75 -9.04 15.58 -7.75
N GLU A 76 -10.25 15.81 -8.24
CA GLU A 76 -10.57 17.06 -8.93
C GLU A 76 -10.49 18.27 -7.97
N TRP A 77 -10.97 18.14 -6.74
CA TRP A 77 -10.75 19.15 -5.70
C TRP A 77 -9.25 19.43 -5.45
N LEU A 78 -8.42 18.39 -5.40
CA LEU A 78 -6.97 18.55 -5.25
C LEU A 78 -6.36 19.30 -6.45
N PHE A 79 -6.89 19.11 -7.66
CA PHE A 79 -6.44 19.82 -8.85
C PHE A 79 -6.88 21.29 -8.91
N GLU A 80 -7.88 21.67 -8.12
CA GLU A 80 -8.35 23.05 -7.98
C GLU A 80 -7.68 23.77 -6.80
N THR A 81 -6.97 23.03 -5.95
CA THR A 81 -6.26 23.60 -4.81
C THR A 81 -5.03 24.39 -5.28
N GLU A 82 -4.71 25.47 -4.58
CA GLU A 82 -3.52 26.27 -4.84
C GLU A 82 -2.25 25.40 -4.75
N SER A 83 -1.34 25.59 -5.71
CA SER A 83 -0.09 24.85 -5.78
C SER A 83 1.10 25.78 -5.77
N ARG A 84 2.17 25.36 -5.10
CA ARG A 84 3.48 26.03 -5.11
C ARG A 84 4.27 25.76 -6.40
N LEU A 85 3.79 24.86 -7.26
CA LEU A 85 4.42 24.59 -8.56
C LEU A 85 4.11 25.70 -9.56
N ALA A 86 5.04 25.93 -10.48
CA ALA A 86 4.76 26.77 -11.65
C ALA A 86 3.60 26.16 -12.46
N GLU A 87 2.71 26.99 -13.01
CA GLU A 87 1.49 26.55 -13.68
C GLU A 87 1.75 25.52 -14.80
N VAL A 88 2.81 25.70 -15.58
CA VAL A 88 3.22 24.78 -16.65
C VAL A 88 3.58 23.40 -16.08
N GLU A 89 4.33 23.37 -14.98
CA GLU A 89 4.75 22.14 -14.30
C GLU A 89 3.55 21.46 -13.61
N PHE A 90 2.70 22.23 -12.95
CA PHE A 90 1.47 21.72 -12.34
C PHE A 90 0.56 21.07 -13.39
N ASN A 91 0.33 21.74 -14.51
CA ASN A 91 -0.48 21.22 -15.62
C ASN A 91 0.11 19.95 -16.23
N PHE A 92 1.45 19.85 -16.33
CA PHE A 92 2.11 18.62 -16.76
C PHE A 92 1.77 17.43 -15.85
N TYR A 93 1.93 17.58 -14.52
CA TYR A 93 1.62 16.49 -13.59
C TYR A 93 0.12 16.18 -13.52
N ARG A 94 -0.73 17.22 -13.52
CA ARG A 94 -2.20 17.09 -13.53
C ARG A 94 -2.67 16.25 -14.72
N ASN A 95 -2.17 16.57 -15.92
CA ASN A 95 -2.51 15.83 -17.13
C ASN A 95 -2.04 14.37 -17.05
N LYS A 96 -0.85 14.13 -16.49
CA LYS A 96 -0.32 12.77 -16.31
C LYS A 96 -1.20 11.92 -15.40
N VAL A 97 -1.69 12.48 -14.29
CA VAL A 97 -2.62 11.78 -13.40
C VAL A 97 -3.95 11.54 -14.10
N ARG A 98 -4.55 12.58 -14.73
CA ARG A 98 -5.84 12.47 -15.42
C ARG A 98 -5.87 11.40 -16.50
N GLN A 99 -4.84 11.31 -17.33
CA GLN A 99 -4.75 10.31 -18.41
C GLN A 99 -4.79 8.87 -17.92
N ASN A 100 -4.36 8.61 -16.68
CA ASN A 100 -4.31 7.28 -16.10
C ASN A 100 -5.48 7.01 -15.16
N LEU A 101 -6.17 8.05 -14.70
CA LEU A 101 -7.11 7.95 -13.58
C LEU A 101 -8.30 7.02 -13.86
N GLY A 102 -8.90 7.11 -15.06
CA GLY A 102 -10.05 6.25 -15.41
C GLY A 102 -9.70 4.76 -15.37
N ARG A 103 -8.57 4.37 -15.96
CA ARG A 103 -8.07 2.99 -15.92
C ARG A 103 -7.64 2.58 -14.51
N ALA A 104 -6.96 3.47 -13.80
CA ALA A 104 -6.49 3.23 -12.45
C ALA A 104 -7.66 2.92 -11.50
N LEU A 105 -8.69 3.76 -11.48
CA LEU A 105 -9.83 3.54 -10.59
C LEU A 105 -10.72 2.36 -11.03
N ALA A 106 -10.63 1.90 -12.29
CA ALA A 106 -11.33 0.69 -12.75
C ALA A 106 -10.81 -0.58 -12.06
N ASP A 107 -9.55 -0.59 -11.65
CA ASP A 107 -8.96 -1.64 -10.84
C ASP A 107 -9.31 -1.44 -9.35
N GLU A 108 -9.95 -2.45 -8.75
CA GLU A 108 -10.45 -2.39 -7.37
C GLU A 108 -9.32 -2.12 -6.37
N ARG A 109 -8.19 -2.82 -6.50
CA ARG A 109 -7.05 -2.65 -5.61
C ARG A 109 -6.52 -1.21 -5.68
N THR A 110 -6.36 -0.69 -6.88
CA THR A 110 -5.90 0.68 -7.14
C THR A 110 -6.89 1.71 -6.59
N LEU A 111 -8.19 1.47 -6.75
CA LEU A 111 -9.24 2.30 -6.19
C LEU A 111 -9.18 2.34 -4.65
N LEU A 112 -9.06 1.19 -4.00
CA LEU A 112 -9.00 1.12 -2.53
C LEU A 112 -7.74 1.78 -1.97
N MET A 113 -6.59 1.60 -2.65
CA MET A 113 -5.34 2.28 -2.29
C MET A 113 -5.47 3.80 -2.45
N MET A 114 -6.06 4.25 -3.56
CA MET A 114 -6.34 5.68 -3.78
C MET A 114 -7.28 6.23 -2.70
N ALA A 115 -8.37 5.52 -2.38
CA ALA A 115 -9.29 5.93 -1.33
C ALA A 115 -8.59 6.03 0.03
N ALA A 116 -7.69 5.10 0.36
CA ALA A 116 -6.90 5.14 1.59
C ALA A 116 -6.01 6.40 1.68
N VAL A 117 -5.38 6.81 0.56
CA VAL A 117 -4.62 8.06 0.47
C VAL A 117 -5.53 9.28 0.65
N LEU A 118 -6.63 9.35 -0.11
CA LEU A 118 -7.55 10.50 -0.15
C LEU A 118 -8.37 10.67 1.14
N ARG A 119 -8.50 9.64 1.98
CA ARG A 119 -9.11 9.74 3.31
C ARG A 119 -8.28 10.54 4.31
N GLN A 120 -6.97 10.64 4.08
CA GLN A 120 -6.09 11.41 4.97
C GLN A 120 -6.19 12.92 4.73
N LEU A 121 -6.66 13.35 3.55
CA LEU A 121 -6.68 14.75 3.16
C LEU A 121 -7.98 15.46 3.62
N PRO A 122 -7.89 16.74 4.03
CA PRO A 122 -6.69 17.58 4.13
C PRO A 122 -5.91 17.41 5.45
N ALA A 123 -6.43 16.64 6.41
CA ALA A 123 -5.96 16.63 7.79
C ALA A 123 -4.52 16.13 7.99
N ASP A 124 -4.07 15.16 7.21
CA ASP A 124 -2.77 14.50 7.36
C ASP A 124 -2.09 14.24 6.01
N LEU A 125 -1.44 15.29 5.51
CA LEU A 125 -0.70 15.24 4.25
C LEU A 125 0.52 14.31 4.31
N GLU A 126 1.18 14.18 5.46
CA GLU A 126 2.36 13.33 5.59
C GLU A 126 1.97 11.85 5.54
N THR A 127 0.91 11.44 6.23
CA THR A 127 0.38 10.08 6.11
C THR A 127 -0.07 9.78 4.68
N ALA A 128 -0.68 10.74 3.97
CA ALA A 128 -1.04 10.57 2.56
C ALA A 128 0.19 10.28 1.68
N LYS A 129 1.29 11.02 1.88
CA LYS A 129 2.56 10.83 1.16
C LYS A 129 3.21 9.50 1.49
N ASP A 130 3.15 9.06 2.74
CA ASP A 130 3.73 7.79 3.19
C ASP A 130 2.98 6.59 2.59
N VAL A 131 1.64 6.66 2.53
CA VAL A 131 0.82 5.64 1.88
C VAL A 131 1.13 5.58 0.38
N LEU A 132 1.24 6.73 -0.30
CA LEU A 132 1.63 6.78 -1.72
C LEU A 132 3.03 6.22 -1.96
N THR A 133 3.98 6.52 -1.08
CA THR A 133 5.36 6.03 -1.19
C THR A 133 5.40 4.52 -0.99
N THR A 134 4.67 4.01 0.00
CA THR A 134 4.52 2.56 0.23
C THR A 134 3.89 1.87 -0.98
N TRP A 135 2.89 2.49 -1.59
CA TRP A 135 2.25 1.98 -2.79
C TRP A 135 3.22 1.93 -3.98
N LEU A 136 3.97 2.99 -4.23
CA LEU A 136 4.99 3.04 -5.30
C LEU A 136 6.05 1.95 -5.18
N VAL A 137 6.45 1.61 -3.94
CA VAL A 137 7.43 0.54 -3.69
C VAL A 137 6.81 -0.84 -3.91
N SER A 138 5.52 -1.00 -3.62
CA SER A 138 4.84 -2.29 -3.67
C SER A 138 4.26 -2.62 -5.05
N ASP A 139 4.03 -1.62 -5.89
CA ASP A 139 3.41 -1.77 -7.20
C ASP A 139 4.04 -0.81 -8.23
N VAL A 140 4.86 -1.38 -9.12
CA VAL A 140 5.53 -0.61 -10.17
C VAL A 140 4.59 -0.17 -11.29
N SER A 141 3.40 -0.77 -11.42
CA SER A 141 2.45 -0.44 -12.49
C SER A 141 1.89 0.97 -12.35
N VAL A 142 1.88 1.52 -11.14
CA VAL A 142 1.39 2.87 -10.86
C VAL A 142 2.46 3.95 -10.97
N ALA A 143 3.73 3.58 -11.12
CA ALA A 143 4.87 4.51 -11.10
C ALA A 143 4.76 5.63 -12.16
N ALA A 144 4.14 5.34 -13.31
CA ALA A 144 3.98 6.28 -14.42
C ALA A 144 3.21 7.56 -14.05
N TRP A 145 2.25 7.47 -13.12
CA TRP A 145 1.36 8.57 -12.75
C TRP A 145 1.32 8.85 -11.25
N CYS A 146 1.58 7.86 -10.39
CA CYS A 146 1.55 8.02 -8.94
C CYS A 146 2.68 8.95 -8.44
N THR A 147 3.83 8.97 -9.13
CA THR A 147 4.90 9.95 -8.87
C THR A 147 4.44 11.40 -9.12
N ALA A 148 3.63 11.62 -10.17
CA ALA A 148 3.04 12.92 -10.46
C ALA A 148 2.01 13.33 -9.40
N LEU A 149 1.17 12.39 -8.95
CA LEU A 149 0.22 12.65 -7.85
C LEU A 149 0.94 13.02 -6.55
N ARG A 150 2.01 12.28 -6.20
CA ARG A 150 2.85 12.59 -5.03
C ARG A 150 3.45 13.99 -5.14
N LYS A 151 3.93 14.38 -6.32
CA LYS A 151 4.49 15.71 -6.57
C LYS A 151 3.45 16.83 -6.42
N ILE A 152 2.21 16.60 -6.86
CA ILE A 152 1.10 17.52 -6.64
C ILE A 152 0.84 17.70 -5.15
N LEU A 153 0.72 16.59 -4.39
CA LEU A 153 0.48 16.63 -2.95
C LEU A 153 1.59 17.33 -2.16
N GLU A 154 2.85 17.12 -2.52
CA GLU A 154 3.98 17.81 -1.90
C GLU A 154 3.92 19.33 -2.01
N ASN A 155 3.22 19.85 -3.03
CA ASN A 155 3.17 21.26 -3.35
C ASN A 155 1.77 21.85 -3.21
N ALA A 156 0.78 21.07 -2.76
CA ALA A 156 -0.57 21.55 -2.53
C ALA A 156 -0.61 22.39 -1.24
N VAL A 157 -1.39 23.47 -1.27
CA VAL A 157 -1.68 24.31 -0.12
C VAL A 157 -3.06 23.91 0.41
N LEU A 158 -3.08 22.89 1.28
CA LEU A 158 -4.28 22.28 1.86
C LEU A 158 -4.59 22.81 3.26
#